data_AF-A0A1F6ZV12-F1
#
_entry.id   AF-A0A1F6ZV12-F1
#
_cell.length_a   1.000
_cell.length_b   1.000
_cell.length_c   1.000
_cell.angle_alpha   90.00
_cell.angle_beta   90.00
_cell.angle_gamma   90.00
#
_symmetry.space_group_name_H-M   'P 1'
#
loop_
_entity.id
_entity.type
_entity.pdbx_description
1 polymer ?
#
loop_
_entity_poly.entity_id
_entity_poly.type
_entity_poly.pdbx_seq_one_letter_code
_entity_poly.pdbx_strand_id
1 'polypeptide(L)'
;MEKTDILFSLATKEEKGKERRNFPSLLARNRANYNELRKKLNEKECEAIERIKFALLELPMIHKSRHRFKKKERILPASQLRQDQLSMIDDFDRKLGLDQFVYFYWGIPERSVGGGTYVLIDPHILLNENCVITPADINDYRYQESTQKMAIERYFRKMITGKDWLEIIARRILKAVQKGQLTYQLWDFQSLGEIKFFGVVEPRWILGQPYTIKDLSALEVSWYEHGFSCNRHGYGVEEEIPNRVEKIPVNIEKAKAFWQNVVRNKT
;
A
#
# COMPACT_ATOMS: atom_id res chain seq x y z
N MET A 1 -20.25 -22.42 -14.41
CA MET A 1 -20.48 -21.31 -13.46
C MET A 1 -19.11 -20.80 -13.05
N GLU A 2 -18.66 -19.71 -13.67
CA GLU A 2 -17.28 -19.22 -13.61
C GLU A 2 -16.96 -18.53 -12.27
N LYS A 3 -15.76 -18.77 -11.74
CA LYS A 3 -15.29 -18.33 -10.41
C LYS A 3 -15.10 -16.80 -10.26
N THR A 4 -15.45 -16.02 -11.29
CA THR A 4 -15.28 -14.56 -11.35
C THR A 4 -16.44 -13.78 -10.69
N ASP A 5 -17.57 -14.42 -10.40
CA ASP A 5 -18.77 -13.76 -9.86
C ASP A 5 -18.79 -13.55 -8.33
N ILE A 6 -17.77 -14.01 -7.60
CA ILE A 6 -17.83 -14.06 -6.11
C ILE A 6 -17.44 -12.73 -5.45
N LEU A 7 -16.50 -11.95 -6.00
CA LEU A 7 -16.19 -10.59 -5.50
C LEU A 7 -17.37 -9.61 -5.63
N PHE A 8 -18.38 -9.98 -6.41
CA PHE A 8 -19.56 -9.18 -6.71
C PHE A 8 -20.81 -9.58 -5.92
N SER A 9 -20.85 -10.77 -5.32
CA SER A 9 -22.08 -11.29 -4.69
C SER A 9 -22.18 -11.00 -3.18
N LEU A 10 -21.06 -10.69 -2.52
CA LEU A 10 -21.02 -10.59 -1.05
C LEU A 10 -21.30 -9.20 -0.47
N ALA A 11 -21.44 -8.17 -1.32
CA ALA A 11 -22.05 -6.91 -0.92
C ALA A 11 -23.58 -6.90 -1.09
N THR A 12 -24.20 -7.97 -1.60
CA THR A 12 -25.62 -8.00 -1.97
C THR A 12 -26.25 -9.39 -1.75
N LYS A 13 -26.38 -9.80 -0.49
CA LYS A 13 -27.46 -10.72 -0.11
C LYS A 13 -28.33 -10.05 0.94
N GLU A 14 -29.16 -9.14 0.43
CA GLU A 14 -30.54 -8.85 0.84
C GLU A 14 -30.98 -7.55 0.20
N GLU A 15 -31.35 -7.61 -1.08
CA GLU A 15 -32.41 -6.77 -1.64
C GLU A 15 -32.83 -7.42 -2.96
N LYS A 16 -33.93 -8.18 -2.91
CA LYS A 16 -34.60 -8.69 -4.10
C LYS A 16 -34.92 -7.50 -5.00
N GLY A 17 -34.22 -7.38 -6.13
CA GLY A 17 -34.63 -6.54 -7.24
C GLY A 17 -33.87 -5.24 -7.52
N LYS A 18 -32.68 -4.98 -6.94
CA LYS A 18 -31.88 -3.79 -7.30
C LYS A 18 -30.42 -4.10 -7.60
N GLU A 19 -30.04 -3.87 -8.86
CA GLU A 19 -28.70 -3.71 -9.45
C GLU A 19 -27.52 -4.48 -8.83
N ARG A 20 -26.97 -5.42 -9.60
CA ARG A 20 -25.58 -5.90 -9.45
C ARG A 20 -24.66 -4.67 -9.46
N ARG A 21 -24.09 -4.29 -8.32
CA ARG A 21 -23.21 -3.12 -8.24
C ARG A 21 -21.88 -3.45 -8.95
N ASN A 22 -21.61 -2.79 -10.07
CA ASN A 22 -20.34 -2.90 -10.79
C ASN A 22 -19.16 -2.47 -9.86
N PHE A 23 -18.04 -3.18 -9.77
CA PHE A 23 -16.95 -2.96 -8.80
C PHE A 23 -16.25 -1.63 -9.06
N PRO A 24 -15.92 -1.26 -10.32
CA PRO A 24 -15.60 0.11 -10.72
C PRO A 24 -16.57 1.17 -10.19
N SER A 25 -17.89 0.94 -10.26
CA SER A 25 -18.90 1.90 -9.76
C SER A 25 -18.91 2.00 -8.23
N LEU A 26 -18.54 0.92 -7.53
CA LEU A 26 -18.38 0.93 -6.07
C LEU A 26 -17.18 1.78 -5.68
N LEU A 27 -16.02 1.55 -6.30
CA LEU A 27 -14.80 2.31 -6.04
C LEU A 27 -14.98 3.80 -6.33
N ALA A 28 -15.65 4.15 -7.44
CA ALA A 28 -15.97 5.53 -7.78
C ALA A 28 -16.85 6.21 -6.72
N ARG A 29 -17.86 5.51 -6.20
CA ARG A 29 -18.71 6.01 -5.11
C ARG A 29 -17.93 6.18 -3.80
N ASN A 30 -17.05 5.24 -3.49
CA ASN A 30 -16.24 5.26 -2.28
C ASN A 30 -15.30 6.46 -2.20
N ARG A 31 -14.95 7.11 -3.33
CA ARG A 31 -14.23 8.40 -3.34
C ARG A 31 -14.87 9.45 -2.43
N ALA A 32 -16.20 9.45 -2.32
CA ALA A 32 -16.94 10.35 -1.46
C ALA A 32 -16.60 10.16 0.03
N ASN A 33 -16.07 9.01 0.45
CA ASN A 33 -15.72 8.74 1.85
C ASN A 33 -14.40 9.42 2.28
N TYR A 34 -13.71 10.11 1.37
CA TYR A 34 -12.40 10.70 1.61
C TYR A 34 -12.43 12.22 1.54
N ASN A 35 -12.29 12.87 2.70
CA ASN A 35 -12.31 14.33 2.81
C ASN A 35 -11.10 14.97 2.11
N GLU A 36 -9.97 14.27 2.05
CA GLU A 36 -8.76 14.72 1.36
C GLU A 36 -9.06 15.04 -0.10
N LEU A 37 -9.85 14.20 -0.79
CA LEU A 37 -10.21 14.36 -2.20
C LEU A 37 -11.22 15.50 -2.45
N ARG A 38 -11.98 15.90 -1.42
CA ARG A 38 -12.99 16.96 -1.51
C ARG A 38 -12.39 18.35 -1.32
N LYS A 39 -11.26 18.47 -0.62
CA LYS A 39 -10.61 19.76 -0.35
C LYS A 39 -10.14 20.39 -1.67
N LYS A 40 -10.60 21.60 -1.96
CA LYS A 40 -10.08 22.41 -3.07
C LYS A 40 -8.62 22.77 -2.80
N LEU A 41 -7.78 22.60 -3.80
CA LEU A 41 -6.37 22.95 -3.76
C LEU A 41 -6.13 24.28 -4.50
N ASN A 42 -5.17 25.06 -4.02
CA ASN A 42 -4.58 26.12 -4.85
C ASN A 42 -3.50 25.56 -5.79
N GLU A 43 -3.05 26.37 -6.74
CA GLU A 43 -2.06 25.97 -7.76
C GLU A 43 -0.76 25.43 -7.15
N LYS A 44 -0.22 26.08 -6.11
CA LYS A 44 1.00 25.63 -5.42
C LYS A 44 0.79 24.29 -4.71
N GLU A 45 -0.38 24.07 -4.12
CA GLU A 45 -0.72 22.78 -3.51
C GLU A 45 -0.83 21.68 -4.58
N CYS A 46 -1.41 21.97 -5.75
CA CYS A 46 -1.47 21.03 -6.88
C CYS A 46 -0.06 20.64 -7.36
N GLU A 47 0.82 21.62 -7.60
CA GLU A 47 2.20 21.37 -8.01
C GLU A 47 2.96 20.52 -6.99
N ALA A 48 2.85 20.86 -5.70
CA ALA A 48 3.49 20.12 -4.63
C ALA A 48 2.97 18.68 -4.56
N ILE A 49 1.66 18.47 -4.73
CA ILE A 49 1.06 17.14 -4.73
C ILE A 49 1.59 16.29 -5.89
N GLU A 50 1.69 16.83 -7.12
CA GLU A 50 2.25 16.08 -8.24
C GLU A 50 3.72 15.70 -8.01
N ARG A 51 4.53 16.59 -7.41
CA ARG A 51 5.91 16.26 -7.01
C ARG A 51 5.97 15.15 -5.96
N ILE A 52 5.07 15.17 -4.98
CA ILE A 52 4.98 14.10 -3.96
C ILE A 52 4.58 12.78 -4.61
N LYS A 53 3.60 12.77 -5.51
CA LYS A 53 3.19 11.56 -6.23
C LYS A 53 4.33 10.99 -7.05
N PHE A 54 5.04 11.84 -7.78
CA PHE A 54 6.22 11.44 -8.54
C PHE A 54 7.23 10.75 -7.63
N ALA A 55 7.55 11.36 -6.48
CA ALA A 55 8.46 10.76 -5.52
C ALA A 55 7.96 9.41 -4.98
N LEU A 56 6.67 9.27 -4.68
CA LEU A 56 6.07 7.98 -4.27
C LEU A 56 6.15 6.91 -5.37
N LEU A 57 6.08 7.31 -6.65
CA LEU A 57 6.21 6.43 -7.81
C LEU A 57 7.67 6.12 -8.19
N GLU A 58 8.64 6.75 -7.54
CA GLU A 58 10.05 6.33 -7.61
C GLU A 58 10.39 5.30 -6.52
N LEU A 59 9.51 5.12 -5.53
CA LEU A 59 9.75 4.17 -4.44
C LEU A 59 9.22 2.78 -4.81
N PRO A 60 10.08 1.74 -4.87
CA PRO A 60 9.61 0.39 -5.11
C PRO A 60 8.65 -0.05 -3.99
N MET A 61 7.54 -0.69 -4.37
CA MET A 61 6.72 -1.44 -3.43
C MET A 61 7.30 -2.83 -3.22
N ILE A 62 6.90 -3.50 -2.14
CA ILE A 62 7.42 -4.82 -1.78
C ILE A 62 6.27 -5.83 -1.81
N HIS A 63 6.48 -6.91 -2.56
CA HIS A 63 5.73 -8.14 -2.40
C HIS A 63 6.53 -9.11 -1.53
N LYS A 64 5.86 -9.76 -0.57
CA LYS A 64 6.44 -10.77 0.32
C LYS A 64 5.80 -12.12 0.05
N SER A 65 6.62 -13.16 -0.12
CA SER A 65 6.12 -14.53 -0.31
C SER A 65 7.06 -15.57 0.31
N ARG A 66 6.51 -16.75 0.59
CA ARG A 66 7.29 -17.97 0.89
C ARG A 66 7.82 -18.63 -0.39
N HIS A 67 7.25 -18.28 -1.55
CA HIS A 67 7.66 -18.81 -2.84
C HIS A 67 9.03 -18.25 -3.25
N ARG A 68 9.93 -19.13 -3.70
CA ARG A 68 11.22 -18.73 -4.27
C ARG A 68 11.01 -18.34 -5.72
N PHE A 69 10.93 -17.03 -5.96
CA PHE A 69 10.78 -16.49 -7.31
C PHE A 69 11.99 -16.78 -8.20
N LYS A 70 11.72 -17.17 -9.44
CA LYS A 70 12.69 -17.22 -10.52
C LYS A 70 12.67 -15.92 -11.32
N LYS A 71 13.75 -15.65 -12.06
CA LYS A 71 13.84 -14.50 -12.98
C LYS A 71 12.68 -14.55 -13.98
N LYS A 72 11.95 -13.43 -14.12
CA LYS A 72 10.76 -13.27 -14.98
C LYS A 72 9.55 -14.14 -14.61
N GLU A 73 9.47 -14.63 -13.38
CA GLU A 73 8.29 -15.33 -12.89
C GLU A 73 7.14 -14.36 -12.60
N ARG A 74 5.90 -14.79 -12.84
CA ARG A 74 4.68 -14.05 -12.49
C ARG A 74 4.38 -14.19 -11.00
N ILE A 75 3.70 -13.22 -10.41
CA ILE A 75 3.13 -13.38 -9.06
C ILE A 75 1.67 -13.79 -9.20
N LEU A 76 1.34 -14.95 -8.66
CA LEU A 76 -0.01 -15.52 -8.71
C LEU A 76 -0.80 -15.13 -7.45
N PRO A 77 -2.10 -14.84 -7.58
CA PRO A 77 -2.98 -14.69 -6.44
C PRO A 77 -3.18 -16.04 -5.72
N ALA A 78 -3.57 -15.98 -4.45
CA ALA A 78 -3.70 -17.17 -3.58
C ALA A 78 -4.66 -18.24 -4.12
N SER A 79 -5.68 -17.83 -4.89
CA SER A 79 -6.64 -18.69 -5.59
C SER A 79 -6.02 -19.55 -6.71
N GLN A 80 -4.82 -19.17 -7.19
CA GLN A 80 -4.10 -19.86 -8.27
C GLN A 80 -2.79 -20.52 -7.79
N LEU A 81 -2.42 -20.34 -6.52
CA LEU A 81 -1.28 -21.02 -5.91
C LEU A 81 -1.59 -22.50 -5.72
N ARG A 82 -0.57 -23.34 -5.91
CA ARG A 82 -0.66 -24.78 -5.59
C ARG A 82 -0.73 -24.96 -4.07
N GLN A 83 -1.26 -26.09 -3.59
CA GLN A 83 -1.42 -26.36 -2.14
C GLN A 83 -0.11 -26.31 -1.34
N ASP A 84 1.02 -26.60 -1.99
CA ASP A 84 2.37 -26.52 -1.42
C ASP A 84 2.94 -25.09 -1.39
N GLN A 85 2.31 -24.16 -2.11
CA GLN A 85 2.65 -22.74 -2.12
C GLN A 85 1.80 -21.99 -1.09
N LEU A 86 2.41 -21.72 0.06
CA LEU A 86 1.75 -21.07 1.18
C LEU A 86 1.42 -19.61 0.86
N SER A 87 0.13 -19.27 0.96
CA SER A 87 -0.40 -17.91 0.98
C SER A 87 -0.59 -17.43 2.41
N MET A 88 -0.55 -16.11 2.64
CA MET A 88 -0.95 -15.50 3.93
C MET A 88 -2.46 -15.21 4.04
N ILE A 89 -3.23 -15.59 3.02
CA ILE A 89 -4.67 -15.40 2.94
C ILE A 89 -5.38 -16.52 3.71
N ASP A 90 -6.23 -16.15 4.67
CA ASP A 90 -6.98 -17.09 5.49
C ASP A 90 -8.33 -17.52 4.85
N ASP A 91 -9.08 -18.39 5.52
CA ASP A 91 -10.38 -18.87 5.04
C ASP A 91 -11.45 -17.78 5.00
N PHE A 92 -11.35 -16.76 5.85
CA PHE A 92 -12.27 -15.64 5.88
C PHE A 92 -12.05 -14.72 4.68
N ASP A 93 -10.80 -14.40 4.38
CA ASP A 93 -10.40 -13.66 3.18
C ASP A 93 -10.86 -14.37 1.89
N ARG A 94 -10.68 -15.70 1.82
CA ARG A 94 -11.16 -16.54 0.70
C ARG A 94 -12.67 -16.44 0.54
N LYS A 95 -13.42 -16.51 1.64
CA LYS A 95 -14.89 -16.35 1.61
C LYS A 95 -15.30 -15.00 1.05
N LEU A 96 -14.47 -13.97 1.19
CA LEU A 96 -14.70 -12.62 0.65
C LEU A 96 -14.16 -12.43 -0.78
N GLY A 97 -13.55 -13.46 -1.38
CA GLY A 97 -12.91 -13.39 -2.69
C GLY A 97 -11.60 -12.59 -2.70
N LEU A 98 -11.03 -12.31 -1.53
CA LEU A 98 -9.77 -11.58 -1.40
C LEU A 98 -8.55 -12.42 -1.83
N ASP A 99 -8.73 -13.74 -1.94
CA ASP A 99 -7.74 -14.68 -2.48
C ASP A 99 -7.49 -14.53 -3.99
N GLN A 100 -8.25 -13.67 -4.67
CA GLN A 100 -8.03 -13.29 -6.07
C GLN A 100 -7.03 -12.11 -6.22
N PHE A 101 -6.55 -11.53 -5.12
CA PHE A 101 -5.60 -10.43 -5.15
C PHE A 101 -4.17 -10.86 -4.81
N VAL A 102 -3.21 -10.13 -5.37
CA VAL A 102 -1.81 -10.11 -4.94
C VAL A 102 -1.57 -8.85 -4.11
N TYR A 103 -0.87 -8.99 -2.98
CA TYR A 103 -0.70 -7.92 -2.00
C TYR A 103 0.70 -7.31 -2.06
N PHE A 104 0.76 -6.01 -1.83
CA PHE A 104 1.99 -5.21 -1.80
C PHE A 104 2.00 -4.26 -0.63
N TYR A 105 3.20 -3.76 -0.34
CA TYR A 105 3.44 -2.83 0.75
C TYR A 105 4.36 -1.70 0.30
N TRP A 106 4.06 -0.50 0.76
CA TRP A 106 5.07 0.56 0.82
C TRP A 106 5.93 0.36 2.06
N GLY A 107 7.25 0.43 1.88
CA GLY A 107 8.20 0.19 2.96
C GLY A 107 8.42 -1.28 3.29
N ILE A 108 9.29 -1.53 4.27
CA ILE A 108 9.66 -2.90 4.65
C ILE A 108 8.56 -3.52 5.50
N PRO A 109 7.96 -4.65 5.05
CA PRO A 109 6.91 -5.32 5.82
C PRO A 109 7.48 -5.89 7.12
N GLU A 110 6.62 -6.00 8.13
CA GLU A 110 7.01 -6.49 9.45
C GLU A 110 7.72 -7.86 9.36
N ARG A 111 8.81 -8.01 10.14
CA ARG A 111 9.67 -9.19 10.14
C ARG A 111 8.91 -10.46 10.53
N SER A 112 7.84 -10.34 11.31
CA SER A 112 7.09 -11.43 11.95
C SER A 112 6.19 -12.25 11.01
N VAL A 113 5.83 -11.75 9.82
CA VAL A 113 4.73 -12.37 9.04
C VAL A 113 5.18 -12.87 7.66
N GLY A 114 5.50 -14.17 7.54
CA GLY A 114 5.53 -14.93 6.27
C GLY A 114 6.73 -14.79 5.33
N GLY A 115 7.64 -15.78 5.33
CA GLY A 115 8.59 -16.03 4.23
C GLY A 115 9.80 -15.08 4.15
N GLY A 116 10.93 -15.59 3.68
CA GLY A 116 12.21 -14.87 3.62
C GLY A 116 12.57 -14.27 2.25
N THR A 117 11.64 -14.28 1.28
CA THR A 117 11.88 -13.80 -0.09
C THR A 117 10.99 -12.61 -0.40
N TYR A 118 11.62 -11.57 -0.94
CA TYR A 118 10.98 -10.30 -1.29
C TYR A 118 11.15 -10.03 -2.77
N VAL A 119 10.18 -9.36 -3.36
CA VAL A 119 10.25 -8.89 -4.74
C VAL A 119 9.87 -7.42 -4.76
N LEU A 120 10.68 -6.61 -5.43
CA LEU A 120 10.35 -5.20 -5.64
C LEU A 120 9.37 -5.09 -6.80
N ILE A 121 8.36 -4.25 -6.60
CA ILE A 121 7.26 -4.01 -7.52
C ILE A 121 7.32 -2.57 -7.96
N ASP A 122 7.18 -2.35 -9.26
CA ASP A 122 7.06 -1.03 -9.85
C ASP A 122 5.79 -0.34 -9.30
N PRO A 123 5.93 0.79 -8.59
CA PRO A 123 4.79 1.49 -7.99
C PRO A 123 3.81 2.06 -9.03
N HIS A 124 4.19 2.16 -10.32
CA HIS A 124 3.25 2.54 -11.38
C HIS A 124 2.08 1.56 -11.53
N ILE A 125 2.18 0.35 -10.96
CA ILE A 125 1.05 -0.57 -10.86
C ILE A 125 -0.15 0.04 -10.12
N LEU A 126 0.06 1.03 -9.24
CA LEU A 126 -1.01 1.79 -8.57
C LEU A 126 -1.91 2.57 -9.54
N LEU A 127 -1.38 2.90 -10.71
CA LEU A 127 -2.14 3.61 -11.76
C LEU A 127 -2.99 2.65 -12.60
N ASN A 128 -2.82 1.33 -12.41
CA ASN A 128 -3.61 0.32 -13.10
C ASN A 128 -5.01 0.19 -12.48
N GLU A 129 -6.02 -0.03 -13.31
CA GLU A 129 -7.43 -0.19 -12.88
C GLU A 129 -7.67 -1.40 -11.96
N ASN A 130 -6.82 -2.42 -12.06
CA ASN A 130 -6.89 -3.61 -11.20
C ASN A 130 -6.24 -3.38 -9.83
N CYS A 131 -5.57 -2.24 -9.61
CA CYS A 131 -4.98 -1.92 -8.33
C CYS A 131 -5.98 -1.19 -7.43
N VAL A 132 -6.25 -1.79 -6.27
CA VAL A 132 -7.16 -1.28 -5.26
C VAL A 132 -6.49 -1.26 -3.90
N ILE A 133 -6.93 -0.33 -3.05
CA ILE A 133 -6.45 -0.21 -1.69
C ILE A 133 -7.62 -0.28 -0.74
N THR A 134 -7.43 -0.98 0.38
CA THR A 134 -8.26 -0.77 1.57
C THR A 134 -7.39 -0.14 2.67
N PRO A 135 -7.70 1.08 3.17
CA PRO A 135 -6.90 1.77 4.17
C PRO A 135 -6.68 1.05 5.51
N ALA A 136 -7.45 0.00 5.79
CA ALA A 136 -7.36 -0.75 7.02
C ALA A 136 -7.67 -2.22 6.74
N ASP A 137 -6.95 -3.10 7.42
CA ASP A 137 -7.21 -4.55 7.43
C ASP A 137 -8.61 -4.83 7.99
N ILE A 138 -9.26 -5.87 7.48
CA ILE A 138 -10.56 -6.34 7.96
C ILE A 138 -10.46 -6.90 9.39
N ASN A 139 -9.28 -7.41 9.75
CA ASN A 139 -8.96 -7.99 11.06
C ASN A 139 -8.47 -6.95 12.08
N ASP A 140 -8.47 -5.67 11.73
CA ASP A 140 -8.12 -4.60 12.67
C ASP A 140 -9.05 -4.65 13.92
N TYR A 141 -8.46 -4.87 15.09
CA TYR A 141 -9.16 -5.05 16.38
C TYR A 141 -10.16 -3.94 16.73
N ARG A 142 -10.13 -2.79 16.04
CA ARG A 142 -11.14 -1.72 16.12
C ARG A 142 -12.52 -2.11 15.57
N TYR A 143 -12.70 -3.33 15.04
CA TYR A 143 -13.98 -3.91 14.64
C TYR A 143 -14.66 -4.75 15.73
N GLN A 144 -14.07 -4.87 16.94
CA GLN A 144 -14.57 -5.71 18.04
C GLN A 144 -15.94 -5.32 18.62
N GLU A 145 -16.54 -4.19 18.22
CA GLU A 145 -17.88 -3.77 18.68
C GLU A 145 -19.00 -3.91 17.63
N SER A 146 -18.71 -4.41 16.42
CA SER A 146 -19.70 -4.50 15.32
C SER A 146 -19.92 -5.94 14.86
N THR A 147 -21.15 -6.26 14.43
CA THR A 147 -21.44 -7.56 13.81
C THR A 147 -20.51 -7.80 12.60
N GLN A 148 -20.13 -9.05 12.33
CA GLN A 148 -19.26 -9.42 11.21
C GLN A 148 -19.69 -8.80 9.86
N LYS A 149 -21.01 -8.69 9.64
CA LYS A 149 -21.60 -8.02 8.46
C LYS A 149 -21.21 -6.54 8.36
N MET A 150 -21.28 -5.80 9.46
CA MET A 150 -20.91 -4.38 9.50
C MET A 150 -19.41 -4.17 9.26
N ALA A 151 -18.56 -5.04 9.79
CA ALA A 151 -17.11 -4.99 9.56
C ALA A 151 -16.79 -5.18 8.07
N ILE A 152 -17.39 -6.19 7.43
CA ILE A 152 -17.27 -6.44 5.98
C ILE A 152 -17.75 -5.24 5.17
N GLU A 153 -18.94 -4.70 5.47
CA GLU A 153 -19.46 -3.54 4.75
C GLU A 153 -18.53 -2.33 4.89
N ARG A 154 -18.01 -2.06 6.09
CA ARG A 154 -17.10 -0.94 6.33
C ARG A 154 -15.76 -1.12 5.62
N TYR A 155 -15.26 -2.35 5.54
CA TYR A 155 -14.06 -2.69 4.78
C TYR A 155 -14.24 -2.34 3.30
N PHE A 156 -15.29 -2.85 2.65
CA PHE A 156 -15.54 -2.59 1.23
C PHE A 156 -15.94 -1.14 0.92
N ARG A 157 -16.62 -0.44 1.83
CA ARG A 157 -16.93 1.01 1.68
C ARG A 157 -15.67 1.89 1.71
N LYS A 158 -14.59 1.43 2.33
CA LYS A 158 -13.30 2.14 2.31
C LYS A 158 -12.46 1.76 1.10
N MET A 159 -12.79 0.72 0.34
CA MET A 159 -11.95 0.34 -0.80
C MET A 159 -11.93 1.44 -1.87
N ILE A 160 -10.78 1.74 -2.44
CA ILE A 160 -10.60 2.78 -3.47
C ILE A 160 -9.55 2.35 -4.50
N THR A 161 -9.47 3.06 -5.63
CA THR A 161 -8.45 2.83 -6.67
C THR A 161 -7.04 3.22 -6.19
N GLY A 162 -6.00 2.61 -6.76
CA GLY A 162 -4.62 3.01 -6.51
C GLY A 162 -4.30 4.45 -6.85
N LYS A 163 -4.83 4.95 -7.97
CA LYS A 163 -4.69 6.35 -8.38
C LYS A 163 -5.24 7.32 -7.33
N ASP A 164 -6.41 7.03 -6.77
CA ASP A 164 -7.02 7.89 -5.76
C ASP A 164 -6.33 7.78 -4.41
N TRP A 165 -5.85 6.59 -4.07
CA TRP A 165 -5.05 6.40 -2.86
C TRP A 165 -3.74 7.17 -2.93
N LEU A 166 -3.06 7.16 -4.08
CA LEU A 166 -1.85 7.94 -4.33
C LEU A 166 -2.10 9.45 -4.11
N GLU A 167 -3.22 9.98 -4.60
CA GLU A 167 -3.66 11.37 -4.32
C GLU A 167 -3.89 11.63 -2.83
N ILE A 168 -4.59 10.71 -2.14
CA ILE A 168 -4.89 10.83 -0.70
C ILE A 168 -3.59 10.88 0.12
N ILE A 169 -2.66 9.96 -0.14
CA ILE A 169 -1.38 9.91 0.56
C ILE A 169 -0.54 11.16 0.26
N ALA A 170 -0.49 11.61 -1.00
CA ALA A 170 0.22 12.84 -1.36
C ALA A 170 -0.31 14.07 -0.60
N ARG A 171 -1.64 14.21 -0.47
CA ARG A 171 -2.26 15.27 0.33
C ARG A 171 -1.94 15.17 1.82
N ARG A 172 -1.88 13.95 2.37
CA ARG A 172 -1.50 13.71 3.77
C ARG A 172 -0.05 14.08 4.03
N ILE A 173 0.85 13.72 3.12
CA ILE A 173 2.27 14.09 3.16
C ILE A 173 2.42 15.61 3.10
N LEU A 174 1.76 16.28 2.16
CA LEU A 174 1.83 17.75 2.06
C LEU A 174 1.41 18.42 3.38
N LYS A 175 0.31 17.97 3.98
CA LYS A 175 -0.16 18.47 5.28
C LYS A 175 0.83 18.20 6.41
N ALA A 176 1.47 17.04 6.40
CA ALA A 176 2.52 16.66 7.36
C ALA A 176 3.74 17.58 7.25
N VAL A 177 4.25 17.78 6.04
CA VAL A 177 5.41 18.65 5.76
C VAL A 177 5.11 20.10 6.13
N GLN A 178 3.92 20.60 5.80
CA GLN A 178 3.48 21.95 6.20
C GLN A 178 3.41 22.15 7.72
N LYS A 179 3.23 21.08 8.49
CA LYS A 179 3.28 21.08 9.97
C LYS A 179 4.70 20.92 10.52
N GLY A 180 5.71 20.85 9.65
CA GLY A 180 7.11 20.71 10.04
C GLY A 180 7.59 19.26 10.22
N GLN A 181 6.83 18.26 9.77
CA GLN A 181 7.35 16.88 9.75
C GLN A 181 8.47 16.75 8.72
N LEU A 182 9.62 16.25 9.17
CA LEU A 182 10.84 16.14 8.36
C LEU A 182 10.89 14.87 7.52
N THR A 183 10.15 13.83 7.95
CA THR A 183 10.00 12.58 7.22
C THR A 183 8.56 12.09 7.31
N TYR A 184 8.13 11.35 6.29
CA TYR A 184 6.86 10.65 6.29
C TYR A 184 7.07 9.15 6.50
N GLN A 185 6.32 8.55 7.41
CA GLN A 185 6.52 7.14 7.78
C GLN A 185 5.86 6.21 6.75
N LEU A 186 6.66 5.26 6.22
CA LEU A 186 6.24 4.20 5.31
C LEU A 186 6.30 2.83 5.99
N TRP A 187 5.60 2.66 7.12
CA TRP A 187 5.77 1.44 7.92
C TRP A 187 4.47 0.83 8.46
N ASP A 188 3.32 1.48 8.27
CA ASP A 188 2.09 1.03 8.91
C ASP A 188 0.99 0.71 7.88
N PHE A 189 0.56 -0.56 7.85
CA PHE A 189 -0.60 -1.05 7.08
C PHE A 189 -1.87 -0.28 7.44
N GLN A 190 -2.00 0.22 8.67
CA GLN A 190 -3.15 0.99 9.12
C GLN A 190 -3.14 2.43 8.59
N SER A 191 -1.97 2.95 8.23
CA SER A 191 -1.79 4.34 7.75
C SER A 191 -1.70 4.43 6.23
N LEU A 192 -1.09 3.43 5.61
CA LEU A 192 -0.82 3.35 4.17
C LEU A 192 -1.73 2.39 3.41
N GLY A 193 -2.56 1.64 4.12
CA GLY A 193 -3.53 0.71 3.54
C GLY A 193 -2.93 -0.57 2.99
N GLU A 194 -3.81 -1.55 2.83
CA GLU A 194 -3.54 -2.80 2.13
C GLU A 194 -3.60 -2.56 0.62
N ILE A 195 -2.44 -2.56 -0.03
CA ILE A 195 -2.33 -2.40 -1.48
C ILE A 195 -2.48 -3.77 -2.14
N LYS A 196 -3.39 -3.86 -3.11
CA LYS A 196 -3.73 -5.14 -3.74
C LYS A 196 -3.93 -4.97 -5.24
N PHE A 197 -3.62 -6.02 -5.98
CA PHE A 197 -3.79 -6.10 -7.41
C PHE A 197 -4.66 -7.30 -7.77
N PHE A 198 -5.73 -7.05 -8.50
CA PHE A 198 -6.65 -8.11 -8.91
C PHE A 198 -6.02 -8.99 -9.99
N GLY A 199 -5.91 -10.29 -9.72
CA GLY A 199 -5.38 -11.28 -10.66
C GLY A 199 -3.85 -11.41 -10.63
N VAL A 200 -3.29 -11.79 -11.78
CA VAL A 200 -1.86 -12.12 -11.92
C VAL A 200 -1.02 -10.88 -12.17
N VAL A 201 0.10 -10.76 -11.44
CA VAL A 201 1.08 -9.71 -11.65
C VAL A 201 2.11 -10.19 -12.66
N GLU A 202 2.10 -9.56 -13.83
CA GLU A 202 3.03 -9.87 -14.91
C GLU A 202 4.46 -9.39 -14.62
N PRO A 203 5.49 -10.04 -15.19
CA PRO A 203 6.89 -9.73 -14.87
C PRO A 203 7.33 -8.31 -15.18
N ARG A 204 6.59 -7.58 -16.05
CA ARG A 204 6.86 -6.17 -16.35
C ARG A 204 6.75 -5.26 -15.13
N TRP A 205 5.99 -5.66 -14.11
CA TRP A 205 5.82 -4.90 -12.87
C TRP A 205 6.84 -5.29 -11.80
N ILE A 206 7.74 -6.23 -12.09
CA ILE A 206 8.71 -6.75 -11.14
C ILE A 206 10.07 -6.11 -11.41
N LEU A 207 10.59 -5.41 -10.41
CA LEU A 207 11.87 -4.74 -10.45
C LEU A 207 12.98 -5.72 -10.02
N GLY A 208 13.80 -6.14 -10.98
CA GLY A 208 15.05 -6.83 -10.68
C GLY A 208 14.92 -8.32 -10.28
N GLN A 209 15.86 -8.78 -9.45
CA GLN A 209 15.90 -10.14 -8.91
C GLN A 209 15.24 -10.19 -7.53
N PRO A 210 14.86 -11.36 -7.01
CA PRO A 210 14.34 -11.47 -5.65
C PRO A 210 15.37 -10.99 -4.61
N TYR A 211 14.90 -10.25 -3.62
CA TYR A 211 15.69 -9.62 -2.56
C TYR A 211 15.61 -10.43 -1.27
N THR A 212 16.66 -10.35 -0.45
CA THR A 212 16.67 -10.76 0.96
C THR A 212 16.50 -9.56 1.88
N ILE A 213 16.25 -9.78 3.18
CA ILE A 213 16.18 -8.70 4.18
C ILE A 213 17.45 -7.83 4.19
N LYS A 214 18.62 -8.42 3.92
CA LYS A 214 19.89 -7.68 3.88
C LYS A 214 19.90 -6.66 2.73
N ASP A 215 19.36 -7.05 1.57
CA ASP A 215 19.28 -6.17 0.40
C ASP A 215 18.27 -5.02 0.60
N LEU A 216 17.24 -5.24 1.42
CA LEU A 216 16.26 -4.19 1.76
C LEU A 216 16.86 -3.04 2.59
N SER A 217 17.96 -3.27 3.30
CA SER A 217 18.61 -2.23 4.12
C SER A 217 19.20 -1.11 3.27
N ALA A 218 19.61 -1.39 2.03
CA ALA A 218 20.08 -0.37 1.09
C ALA A 218 18.92 0.50 0.56
N LEU A 219 17.72 -0.07 0.42
CA LEU A 219 16.53 0.66 0.00
C LEU A 219 16.09 1.68 1.07
N GLU A 220 16.23 1.35 2.36
CA GLU A 220 15.90 2.27 3.44
C GLU A 220 16.68 3.58 3.38
N VAL A 221 17.96 3.52 2.97
CA VAL A 221 18.79 4.72 2.80
C VAL A 221 18.21 5.59 1.68
N SER A 222 17.90 4.99 0.53
CA SER A 222 17.32 5.70 -0.60
C SER A 222 15.97 6.34 -0.26
N TRP A 223 15.10 5.63 0.48
CA TRP A 223 13.82 6.17 0.94
C TRP A 223 14.00 7.37 1.87
N TYR A 224 14.99 7.32 2.77
CA TYR A 224 15.27 8.42 3.69
C TYR A 224 15.75 9.68 2.96
N GLU A 225 16.57 9.53 1.92
CA GLU A 225 17.00 10.66 1.08
C GLU A 225 15.83 11.35 0.37
N HIS A 226 14.75 10.61 0.09
CA HIS A 226 13.49 11.13 -0.45
C HIS A 226 12.50 11.57 0.63
N GLY A 227 12.94 11.70 1.89
CA GLY A 227 12.10 12.17 2.99
C GLY A 227 11.14 11.13 3.55
N PHE A 228 11.36 9.84 3.29
CA PHE A 228 10.53 8.74 3.80
C PHE A 228 11.27 7.87 4.82
N SER A 229 10.60 7.43 5.88
CA SER A 229 11.21 6.61 6.93
C SER A 229 10.45 5.30 7.14
N CYS A 230 11.19 4.19 7.25
CA CYS A 230 10.63 2.88 7.63
C CYS A 230 10.89 2.53 9.10
N ASN A 231 11.46 3.44 9.89
CA ASN A 231 11.77 3.19 11.30
C ASN A 231 10.54 3.42 12.18
N ARG A 232 10.19 2.39 12.97
CA ARG A 232 9.29 2.49 14.13
C ARG A 232 9.94 3.39 15.18
N HIS A 233 9.73 4.70 15.10
CA HIS A 233 10.03 5.58 16.22
C HIS A 233 9.06 5.21 17.36
N GLY A 234 9.47 4.33 18.27
CA GLY A 234 8.68 4.03 19.47
C GLY A 234 8.80 2.65 20.11
N TYR A 235 9.60 1.70 19.59
CA TYR A 235 9.93 0.49 20.34
C TYR A 235 11.43 0.33 20.40
N GLY A 236 11.97 0.24 21.61
CA GLY A 236 13.40 0.24 21.94
C GLY A 236 14.18 -0.85 21.22
N VAL A 237 14.71 -0.52 20.05
CA VAL A 237 15.75 -1.28 19.38
C VAL A 237 16.97 -0.35 19.29
N GLU A 238 17.50 -0.01 20.46
CA GLU A 238 18.87 0.52 20.60
C GLU A 238 19.91 -0.58 20.39
N GLU A 239 19.50 -1.85 20.39
CA GLU A 239 20.39 -2.99 20.24
C GLU A 239 20.15 -3.67 18.88
N GLU A 240 21.24 -3.83 18.12
CA GLU A 240 21.39 -4.71 16.95
C GLU A 240 21.40 -4.12 15.52
N ILE A 241 21.58 -2.82 15.28
CA ILE A 241 22.26 -2.38 14.04
C ILE A 241 23.17 -1.18 14.32
N PRO A 242 24.45 -1.39 14.71
CA PRO A 242 25.41 -0.32 14.99
C PRO A 242 25.57 0.70 13.84
N ASN A 243 25.33 0.29 12.60
CA ASN A 243 25.49 1.12 11.40
C ASN A 243 24.25 1.93 10.99
N ARG A 244 23.10 1.83 11.70
CA ARG A 244 21.90 2.63 11.39
C ARG A 244 21.95 4.03 12.00
N VAL A 245 22.61 4.20 13.14
CA VAL A 245 22.56 5.44 13.95
C VAL A 245 23.49 6.53 13.39
N GLU A 246 24.64 6.17 12.83
CA GLU A 246 25.63 7.14 12.32
C GLU A 246 25.23 7.84 11.01
N LYS A 247 24.25 7.32 10.25
CA LYS A 247 23.80 7.93 8.97
C LYS A 247 22.54 8.78 9.08
N ILE A 248 21.89 8.82 10.24
CA ILE A 248 20.64 9.57 10.46
C ILE A 248 20.83 11.10 10.28
N PRO A 249 21.92 11.74 10.76
CA PRO A 249 22.08 13.19 10.64
C PRO A 249 22.24 13.68 9.19
N VAL A 250 23.04 12.97 8.37
CA VAL A 250 23.28 13.31 6.95
C VAL A 250 22.01 13.17 6.11
N ASN A 251 21.15 12.23 6.48
CA ASN A 251 19.93 11.95 5.74
C ASN A 251 18.76 12.89 6.13
N ILE A 252 18.78 13.51 7.32
CA ILE A 252 17.78 14.51 7.73
C ILE A 252 17.91 15.81 6.91
N GLU A 253 19.12 16.30 6.65
CA GLU A 253 19.32 17.50 5.84
C GLU A 253 18.95 17.27 4.37
N LYS A 254 19.21 16.07 3.83
CA LYS A 254 18.73 15.68 2.50
C LYS A 254 17.21 15.59 2.44
N ALA A 255 16.57 14.95 3.41
CA ALA A 255 15.11 14.90 3.53
C ALA A 255 14.48 16.30 3.64
N LYS A 256 15.09 17.19 4.44
CA LYS A 256 14.68 18.60 4.53
C LYS A 256 14.81 19.31 3.19
N ALA A 257 15.95 19.18 2.52
CA ALA A 257 16.20 19.80 1.22
C ALA A 257 15.21 19.29 0.16
N PHE A 258 14.93 17.99 0.17
CA PHE A 258 13.91 17.36 -0.66
C PHE A 258 12.53 17.98 -0.41
N TRP A 259 12.04 17.99 0.83
CA TRP A 259 10.74 18.56 1.15
C TRP A 259 10.66 20.07 0.91
N GLN A 260 11.75 20.79 1.12
CA GLN A 260 11.84 22.21 0.77
C GLN A 260 11.70 22.40 -0.74
N ASN A 261 12.32 21.56 -1.58
CA ASN A 261 12.14 21.61 -3.04
C ASN A 261 10.71 21.23 -3.44
N VAL A 262 10.12 20.23 -2.79
CA VAL A 262 8.75 19.78 -3.07
C VAL A 262 7.70 20.83 -2.69
N VAL A 263 7.87 21.51 -1.55
CA VAL A 263 6.85 22.41 -0.97
C VAL A 263 7.14 23.90 -1.22
N ARG A 264 8.39 24.29 -1.45
CA ARG A 264 8.78 25.67 -1.76
C ARG A 264 9.36 25.74 -3.16
N ASN A 265 8.62 26.31 -4.12
CA ASN A 265 9.29 27.00 -5.21
C ASN A 265 9.99 28.21 -4.61
N LYS A 266 11.32 28.29 -4.82
CA LYS A 266 12.04 29.56 -4.72
C LYS A 266 11.30 30.55 -5.61
N THR A 267 10.79 31.62 -4.97
CA THR A 267 10.40 32.86 -5.62
C THR A 267 11.49 33.36 -6.56
#